data_AF-A0A150HLA1-F1
#
_entry.id   AF-A0A150HLA1-F1
#
_cell.length_a   1.000
_cell.length_b   1.000
_cell.length_c   1.000
_cell.angle_alpha   90.00
_cell.angle_beta   90.00
_cell.angle_gamma   90.00
#
_symmetry.space_group_name_H-M   'P 1'
#
loop_
_entity.id
_entity.type
_entity.pdbx_description
1 polymer ?
#
loop_
_entity_poly.entity_id
_entity_poly.type
_entity_poly.pdbx_seq_one_letter_code
_entity_poly.pdbx_strand_id
1 'polypeptide(L)'
;MNAIQFIKEHGVEKAREVVTKHVECYTPEVFKYWSEQLHDYVFAPKYASCLVADLKRLVESVDLVESFNGVEMAKRYLEENMECSDSERLKQAIADYESIYKCTYCNGFGEVGCQFEGTFTCPDCNGDRYVGGEHV
;
A
#
# COMPACT_ATOMS: atom_id res chain seq x y z
N MET A 1 -8.73 5.60 8.44
CA MET A 1 -8.24 5.19 7.12
C MET A 1 -6.83 4.65 7.29
N ASN A 2 -6.59 3.39 6.93
CA ASN A 2 -5.25 2.78 7.03
C ASN A 2 -4.34 3.31 5.90
N ALA A 3 -3.03 3.43 6.13
CA ALA A 3 -2.05 3.85 5.13
C ALA A 3 -2.09 2.98 3.86
N ILE A 4 -2.33 1.67 4.00
CA ILE A 4 -2.50 0.74 2.88
C ILE A 4 -3.72 1.13 2.04
N GLN A 5 -4.84 1.47 2.70
CA GLN A 5 -6.07 1.87 2.02
C GLN A 5 -5.88 3.18 1.25
N PHE A 6 -5.13 4.13 1.83
CA PHE A 6 -4.78 5.38 1.16
C PHE A 6 -3.99 5.12 -0.14
N ILE A 7 -3.01 4.23 -0.10
CA ILE A 7 -2.22 3.86 -1.29
C ILE A 7 -3.09 3.13 -2.32
N LYS A 8 -4.00 2.25 -1.91
CA LYS A 8 -4.92 1.57 -2.83
C LYS A 8 -5.86 2.54 -3.56
N GLU A 9 -6.33 3.58 -2.88
CA GLU A 9 -7.29 4.54 -3.46
C GLU A 9 -6.62 5.64 -4.28
N HIS A 10 -5.42 6.07 -3.90
CA HIS A 10 -4.74 7.23 -4.50
C HIS A 10 -3.44 6.91 -5.25
N GLY A 11 -2.91 5.70 -5.10
CA GLY A 11 -1.64 5.27 -5.67
C GLY A 11 -0.40 5.64 -4.85
N VAL A 12 0.68 4.91 -5.08
CA VAL A 12 2.00 5.13 -4.42
C VAL A 12 2.57 6.50 -4.72
N GLU A 13 2.42 7.01 -5.94
CA GLU A 13 2.93 8.33 -6.32
C GLU A 13 2.29 9.47 -5.50
N LYS A 14 1.00 9.34 -5.20
CA LYS A 14 0.33 10.31 -4.32
C LYS A 14 0.83 10.21 -2.89
N ALA A 15 1.09 9.00 -2.40
CA ALA A 15 1.70 8.81 -1.08
C ALA A 15 3.11 9.40 -1.01
N ARG A 16 3.93 9.25 -2.06
CA ARG A 16 5.26 9.85 -2.18
C ARG A 16 5.21 11.37 -2.12
N GLU A 17 4.26 11.98 -2.83
CA GLU A 17 4.03 13.44 -2.79
C GLU A 17 3.70 13.92 -1.37
N VAL A 18 2.82 13.19 -0.66
CA VAL A 18 2.41 13.52 0.72
C VAL A 18 3.59 13.41 1.69
N VAL A 19 4.39 12.34 1.60
CA VAL A 19 5.60 12.16 2.42
C VAL A 19 6.60 13.29 2.19
N THR A 20 6.82 13.67 0.92
CA THR A 20 7.78 14.73 0.55
C THR A 20 7.34 16.11 1.03
N LYS A 21 6.02 16.39 0.99
CA LYS A 21 5.46 17.68 1.46
C LYS A 21 5.37 17.80 2.98
N HIS A 22 5.43 16.68 3.72
CA HIS A 22 5.18 16.63 5.16
C HIS A 22 6.34 16.00 5.95
N VAL A 23 7.58 16.17 5.49
CA VAL A 23 8.80 15.65 6.13
C VAL A 23 8.92 16.02 7.62
N GLU A 24 8.31 17.13 8.08
CA GLU A 24 8.41 17.63 9.46
C GLU A 24 7.06 17.87 10.17
N CYS A 25 5.93 17.69 9.50
CA CYS A 25 4.64 18.07 10.07
C CYS A 25 3.96 16.89 10.78
N TYR A 26 4.06 16.87 12.11
CA TYR A 26 3.09 16.17 12.95
C TYR A 26 1.69 16.71 12.62
N THR A 27 0.89 15.94 11.90
CA THR A 27 -0.52 16.26 11.66
C THR A 27 -1.35 15.64 12.77
N PRO A 28 -1.85 16.44 13.74
CA PRO A 28 -2.72 15.92 14.79
C PRO A 28 -3.99 15.30 14.17
N GLU A 29 -4.55 14.29 14.85
CA GLU A 29 -5.78 13.57 14.46
C GLU A 29 -6.95 14.51 14.15
N VAL A 30 -6.91 15.71 14.72
CA VAL A 30 -7.88 16.78 14.54
C VAL A 30 -7.12 18.07 14.25
N PHE A 31 -7.42 18.72 13.14
CA PHE A 31 -6.87 20.03 12.82
C PHE A 31 -7.98 21.08 12.85
N LYS A 32 -7.65 22.23 13.43
CA LYS A 32 -8.55 23.37 13.54
C LYS A 32 -8.46 24.18 12.26
N TYR A 33 -9.55 24.34 11.53
CA TYR A 33 -9.61 25.20 10.33
C TYR A 33 -10.81 26.14 10.41
N TRP A 34 -10.70 27.28 9.73
CA TRP A 34 -11.78 28.26 9.64
C TRP A 34 -12.78 27.83 8.55
N SER A 35 -14.05 27.66 8.92
CA SER A 35 -15.12 27.38 7.96
C SER A 35 -15.85 28.66 7.60
N GLU A 36 -15.82 29.07 6.32
CA GLU A 36 -16.58 30.24 5.87
C GLU A 36 -18.09 30.04 5.96
N GLN A 37 -18.57 28.79 5.85
CA GLN A 37 -20.00 28.47 5.96
C GLN A 37 -20.54 28.57 7.38
N LEU A 38 -19.72 28.20 8.37
CA LEU A 38 -20.11 28.22 9.79
C LEU A 38 -19.61 29.47 10.52
N HIS A 39 -18.73 30.25 9.87
CA HIS A 39 -18.08 31.43 10.42
C HIS A 39 -17.38 31.18 11.76
N ASP A 40 -16.88 29.95 11.95
CA ASP A 40 -16.22 29.49 13.18
C ASP A 40 -15.09 28.50 12.85
N TYR A 41 -14.21 28.29 13.82
CA TYR A 41 -13.18 27.28 13.76
C TYR A 41 -13.76 25.89 14.04
N VAL A 42 -13.70 25.02 13.05
CA VAL A 42 -14.24 23.67 13.11
C VAL A 42 -13.10 22.66 13.27
N PHE A 43 -13.37 21.65 14.09
CA PHE A 43 -12.55 20.45 14.18
C PHE A 43 -12.99 19.47 13.10
N ALA A 44 -12.22 19.32 12.02
CA ALA A 44 -12.47 18.26 11.05
C ALA A 44 -11.66 17.01 11.40
N PRO A 45 -12.28 15.81 11.44
CA PRO A 45 -11.54 14.58 11.30
C PRO A 45 -10.95 14.57 9.90
N LYS A 46 -9.62 14.69 9.81
CA LYS A 46 -8.94 14.85 8.52
C LYS A 46 -9.02 13.53 7.76
N TYR A 47 -9.13 13.63 6.45
CA TYR A 47 -8.80 12.57 5.47
C TYR A 47 -7.41 11.92 5.67
N ALA A 48 -6.65 12.32 6.70
CA ALA A 48 -5.32 11.87 7.10
C ALA A 48 -5.37 11.01 8.38
N SER A 49 -6.21 9.98 8.42
CA SER A 49 -6.24 9.03 9.56
C SER A 49 -5.17 7.94 9.46
N CYS A 50 -4.23 8.06 8.52
CA CYS A 50 -3.04 7.23 8.43
C CYS A 50 -1.82 8.03 8.90
N LEU A 51 -0.96 7.40 9.69
CA LEU A 51 0.26 8.03 10.17
C LEU A 51 1.18 8.28 8.97
N VAL A 52 1.69 9.51 8.83
CA VAL A 52 2.69 9.84 7.80
C VAL A 52 3.92 8.94 7.91
N ALA A 53 4.25 8.50 9.13
CA ALA A 53 5.29 7.51 9.39
C ALA A 53 4.98 6.14 8.74
N ASP A 54 3.73 5.67 8.79
CA ASP A 54 3.32 4.43 8.14
C ASP A 54 3.30 4.59 6.61
N LEU A 55 2.80 5.72 6.09
CA LEU A 55 2.88 6.03 4.66
C LEU A 55 4.32 6.03 4.16
N LYS A 56 5.23 6.68 4.91
CA LYS A 56 6.66 6.70 4.59
C LYS A 56 7.25 5.30 4.58
N ARG A 57 6.95 4.48 5.60
CA ARG A 57 7.39 3.07 5.63
C ARG A 57 6.90 2.31 4.41
N LEU A 58 5.61 2.43 4.06
CA LEU A 58 5.03 1.72 2.92
C LEU A 58 5.64 2.17 1.59
N VAL A 59 5.88 3.46 1.39
CA VAL A 59 6.56 3.97 0.18
C VAL A 59 7.99 3.44 0.12
N GLU A 60 8.74 3.45 1.23
CA GLU A 60 10.08 2.87 1.28
C GLU A 60 10.07 1.35 1.05
N SER A 61 9.08 0.63 1.55
CA SER A 61 8.89 -0.81 1.31
C SER A 61 8.64 -1.09 -0.17
N VAL A 62 7.83 -0.27 -0.84
CA VAL A 62 7.57 -0.40 -2.28
C VAL A 62 8.84 -0.13 -3.09
N ASP A 63 9.54 0.98 -2.82
CA ASP A 63 10.79 1.33 -3.48
C ASP A 63 11.85 0.23 -3.30
N LEU A 64 11.92 -0.37 -2.11
CA LEU A 64 12.85 -1.46 -1.82
C LEU A 64 12.53 -2.68 -2.69
N VAL A 65 11.26 -3.12 -2.74
CA VAL A 65 10.85 -4.27 -3.56
C VAL A 65 11.08 -4.00 -5.05
N GLU A 66 10.78 -2.81 -5.54
CA GLU A 66 11.02 -2.41 -6.92
C GLU A 66 12.52 -2.41 -7.26
N SER A 67 13.40 -2.07 -6.31
CA SER A 67 14.85 -2.13 -6.50
C SER A 67 15.38 -3.56 -6.76
N PHE A 68 14.65 -4.59 -6.34
CA PHE A 68 14.96 -5.99 -6.62
C PHE A 68 14.37 -6.46 -7.97
N ASN A 69 13.75 -5.60 -8.78
CA ASN A 69 12.92 -5.97 -9.94
C ASN A 69 11.67 -6.77 -9.54
N GLY A 70 11.03 -6.42 -8.42
CA GLY A 70 9.74 -6.98 -8.01
C GLY A 70 9.83 -8.04 -6.91
N VAL A 71 8.66 -8.49 -6.46
CA VAL A 71 8.51 -9.34 -5.27
C VAL A 71 9.13 -10.73 -5.46
N GLU A 72 9.09 -11.30 -6.66
CA GLU A 72 9.68 -12.62 -6.92
C GLU A 72 11.18 -12.63 -6.71
N MET A 73 11.89 -11.65 -7.25
CA MET A 73 13.33 -11.52 -7.09
C MET A 73 13.70 -11.18 -5.65
N ALA A 74 12.89 -10.34 -4.98
CA ALA A 74 13.06 -10.05 -3.55
C ALA A 74 12.91 -11.33 -2.69
N LYS A 75 11.93 -12.19 -3.00
CA LYS A 75 11.76 -13.49 -2.32
C LYS A 75 12.90 -14.46 -2.62
N ARG A 76 13.34 -14.57 -3.88
CA ARG A 76 14.48 -15.41 -4.26
C ARG A 76 15.75 -14.98 -3.54
N TYR A 77 15.98 -13.67 -3.40
CA TYR A 77 17.09 -13.15 -2.63
C TYR A 77 17.04 -13.60 -1.17
N LEU A 78 15.86 -13.65 -0.54
CA LEU A 78 15.70 -14.18 0.83
C LEU A 78 15.96 -15.68 0.93
N GLU A 79 15.62 -16.45 -0.10
CA GLU A 79 15.87 -17.90 -0.13
C GLU A 79 17.35 -18.23 -0.32
N GLU A 80 18.08 -17.39 -1.06
CA GLU A 80 19.50 -17.58 -1.38
C GLU A 80 20.46 -17.01 -0.32
N ASN A 81 20.00 -16.09 0.53
CA ASN A 81 20.85 -15.41 1.53
C ASN A 81 20.57 -15.87 2.97
N MET A 82 21.62 -15.88 3.80
CA MET A 82 21.53 -16.20 5.24
C MET A 82 20.75 -15.11 5.99
N GLU A 83 19.91 -15.49 6.97
CA GLU A 83 19.11 -14.54 7.74
C GLU A 83 19.98 -13.48 8.44
N CYS A 84 19.71 -12.21 8.14
CA CYS A 84 20.37 -11.03 8.69
C CYS A 84 19.33 -9.94 9.00
N SER A 85 19.73 -8.84 9.64
CA SER A 85 18.81 -7.72 9.91
C SER A 85 18.17 -7.17 8.63
N ASP A 86 18.88 -7.23 7.51
CA ASP A 86 18.40 -6.74 6.21
C ASP A 86 17.39 -7.70 5.59
N SER A 87 17.47 -9.01 5.88
CA SER A 87 16.48 -9.98 5.43
C SER A 87 15.12 -9.77 6.12
N GLU A 88 15.11 -9.40 7.40
CA GLU A 88 13.86 -9.08 8.11
C GLU A 88 13.19 -7.83 7.55
N ARG A 89 13.98 -6.81 7.22
CA ARG A 89 13.48 -5.58 6.57
C ARG A 89 12.87 -5.88 5.20
N LEU A 90 13.51 -6.75 4.41
CA LEU A 90 13.00 -7.15 3.10
C LEU A 90 11.74 -8.02 3.20
N LYS A 91 11.66 -8.95 4.18
CA LYS A 91 10.43 -9.72 4.47
C LYS A 91 9.25 -8.80 4.78
N GLN A 92 9.46 -7.80 5.63
CA GLN A 92 8.42 -6.81 5.95
C GLN A 92 8.01 -6.01 4.71
N ALA A 93 8.97 -5.58 3.89
CA ALA A 93 8.68 -4.83 2.67
C ALA A 93 7.86 -5.64 1.66
N ILE A 94 8.15 -6.94 1.50
CA ILE A 94 7.36 -7.85 0.67
C ILE A 94 5.93 -7.98 1.20
N ALA A 95 5.76 -8.15 2.52
CA ALA A 95 4.43 -8.26 3.12
C ALA A 95 3.61 -6.96 2.95
N ASP A 96 4.25 -5.80 3.11
CA ASP A 96 3.65 -4.50 2.88
C ASP A 96 3.23 -4.36 1.39
N TYR A 97 4.10 -4.72 0.45
CA TYR A 97 3.83 -4.67 -0.99
C TYR A 97 2.67 -5.60 -1.38
N GLU A 98 2.66 -6.84 -0.92
CA GLU A 98 1.54 -7.76 -1.14
C GLU A 98 0.24 -7.20 -0.54
N SER A 99 0.29 -6.58 0.64
CA SER A 99 -0.90 -5.99 1.24
C SER A 99 -1.49 -4.84 0.42
N ILE A 100 -0.66 -4.13 -0.35
CA ILE A 100 -1.08 -3.05 -1.25
C ILE A 100 -1.63 -3.60 -2.57
N TYR A 101 -0.93 -4.53 -3.22
CA TYR A 101 -1.23 -4.91 -4.61
C TYR A 101 -1.94 -6.26 -4.76
N LYS A 102 -1.82 -7.15 -3.79
CA LYS A 102 -2.49 -8.46 -3.84
C LYS A 102 -3.96 -8.31 -3.50
N CYS A 103 -4.82 -8.69 -4.43
CA CYS A 103 -6.25 -8.78 -4.18
C CYS A 103 -6.52 -9.91 -3.17
N THR A 104 -7.14 -9.58 -2.03
CA THR A 104 -7.47 -10.55 -0.98
C THR A 104 -8.62 -11.48 -1.35
N TYR A 105 -9.45 -11.09 -2.31
CA TYR A 105 -10.59 -11.88 -2.76
C TYR A 105 -10.20 -13.02 -3.70
N CYS A 106 -9.34 -12.74 -4.68
CA CYS A 106 -8.81 -13.75 -5.61
C CYS A 106 -7.37 -14.17 -5.30
N ASN A 107 -6.80 -13.78 -4.16
CA ASN A 107 -5.39 -14.01 -3.82
C ASN A 107 -4.37 -13.57 -4.89
N GLY A 108 -4.73 -12.62 -5.76
CA GLY A 108 -3.88 -12.17 -6.86
C GLY A 108 -4.05 -12.92 -8.19
N PHE A 109 -4.93 -13.93 -8.27
CA PHE A 109 -5.14 -14.70 -9.51
C PHE A 109 -5.92 -13.93 -10.60
N GLY A 110 -6.55 -12.80 -10.25
CA GLY A 110 -7.43 -12.06 -11.16
C GLY A 110 -8.77 -12.76 -11.43
N GLU A 111 -8.95 -13.98 -10.95
CA GLU A 111 -10.11 -14.82 -11.22
C GLU A 111 -10.55 -15.58 -9.97
N VAL A 112 -11.85 -15.87 -9.87
CA VAL A 112 -12.42 -16.74 -8.84
C VAL A 112 -13.07 -17.97 -9.46
N GLY A 113 -12.77 -19.14 -8.92
CA GLY A 113 -13.35 -20.41 -9.37
C GLY A 113 -14.80 -20.55 -8.91
N CYS A 114 -15.67 -20.99 -9.81
CA CYS A 114 -17.05 -21.36 -9.48
C CYS A 114 -17.20 -22.88 -9.38
N GLN A 115 -18.00 -23.35 -8.43
CA GLN A 115 -18.17 -24.78 -8.15
C GLN A 115 -18.86 -25.57 -9.29
N PHE A 116 -19.42 -24.88 -10.29
CA PHE A 116 -20.24 -25.42 -11.38
C PHE A 116 -19.71 -25.09 -12.79
N GLU A 117 -18.38 -25.13 -12.97
CA GLU A 117 -17.65 -24.98 -14.24
C GLU A 117 -17.31 -23.53 -14.64
N GLY A 118 -16.01 -23.19 -14.58
CA GLY A 118 -15.43 -21.95 -15.09
C GLY A 118 -14.79 -21.07 -14.01
N THR A 119 -13.79 -20.29 -14.44
CA THR A 119 -13.26 -19.15 -13.67
C THR A 119 -13.95 -17.87 -14.17
N PHE A 120 -14.29 -16.99 -13.24
CA PHE A 120 -14.83 -15.67 -13.57
C PHE A 120 -13.85 -14.59 -13.14
N THR A 121 -13.80 -13.50 -13.89
CA THR A 121 -13.04 -12.31 -13.54
C THR A 121 -13.37 -11.88 -12.11
N CYS A 122 -12.33 -11.65 -11.30
CA CYS A 122 -12.50 -11.25 -9.93
C CYS A 122 -13.25 -9.90 -9.88
N PRO A 123 -14.37 -9.79 -9.14
CA PRO A 123 -15.14 -8.54 -9.06
C PRO A 123 -14.38 -7.43 -8.31
N ASP A 124 -13.47 -7.80 -7.41
CA ASP A 124 -12.74 -6.85 -6.56
C ASP A 124 -11.52 -6.24 -7.26
N CYS A 125 -10.83 -6.99 -8.12
CA CYS A 125 -9.68 -6.49 -8.89
C CYS A 125 -9.94 -6.39 -10.40
N ASN A 126 -11.16 -6.67 -10.84
CA ASN A 126 -11.58 -6.62 -12.24
C ASN A 126 -10.64 -7.37 -13.22
N GLY A 127 -10.04 -8.47 -12.76
CA GLY A 127 -9.12 -9.26 -13.58
C GLY A 127 -7.65 -8.88 -13.46
N ASP A 128 -7.31 -7.83 -12.72
CA ASP A 128 -5.93 -7.43 -12.48
C ASP A 128 -5.19 -8.56 -11.75
N ARG A 129 -4.21 -9.14 -12.44
CA ARG A 129 -3.43 -10.27 -11.96
C ARG A 129 -2.20 -9.76 -11.25
N TYR A 130 -2.04 -10.19 -10.01
CA TYR A 130 -0.82 -10.01 -9.26
C TYR A 130 0.11 -11.19 -9.56
N VAL A 131 0.93 -11.08 -10.61
CA VAL A 131 1.97 -12.07 -10.92
C VAL A 131 3.30 -11.54 -10.41
N GLY A 132 3.62 -11.82 -9.14
CA GLY A 132 5.00 -11.79 -8.67
C GLY A 132 5.76 -10.45 -8.70
N GLY A 133 5.12 -9.33 -9.05
CA GLY A 133 5.79 -8.02 -9.16
C GLY A 133 5.51 -7.24 -10.44
N GLU A 134 4.73 -7.77 -11.39
CA GLU A 134 4.30 -7.02 -12.58
C GLU A 134 2.76 -7.06 -12.71
N HIS A 135 2.14 -5.90 -12.89
CA HIS A 135 0.76 -5.79 -13.37
C HIS A 135 0.75 -6.15 -14.86
N VAL A 136 -0.10 -7.10 -15.26
CA VAL A 136 -0.27 -7.53 -16.67
C VAL A 136 -1.57 -7.01 -17.23
#